data_AF-A0A8B8EPS4-F1
#
_entry.id   AF-A0A8B8EPS4-F1
#
_cell.length_a   1.000
_cell.length_b   1.000
_cell.length_c   1.000
_cell.angle_alpha   90.00
_cell.angle_beta   90.00
_cell.angle_gamma   90.00
#
_symmetry.space_group_name_H-M   'P 1'
#
loop_
_entity.id
_entity.type
_entity.pdbx_description
1 polymer ?
#
loop_
_entity_poly.entity_id
_entity_poly.type
_entity_poly.pdbx_seq_one_letter_code
_entity_poly.pdbx_strand_id
1 'polypeptide(L)'
;MLLLYICSSKIHHFCDLCNKAFEGGKIDDHPNHHGDSLEFPGIFIQRDFISPEEELEICQQIYQSPFVESQSGRRKQDYGPKVNFKRKKIKAGGFTGLPNFSKMLYKRMKSVDILKDFEPVEQCNLEYVPERGSSIDPHFDDFWVWGERLVTLNLGSDTVLCMTLSENSDVSVHVPLFNRSLIVVYGPARHIWMHGIHRENITRKRLAITFRELSAEFQPGGNKETEGQNLLDIALTFEGISIGSLKL
;
A
#
# COMPACT_ATOMS: atom_id res chain seq x y z
N MET A 1 4.46 35.70 20.78
CA MET A 1 3.13 35.06 20.68
C MET A 1 3.09 34.35 19.34
N LEU A 2 3.58 33.09 19.29
CA LEU A 2 3.50 32.29 18.06
C LEU A 2 2.03 31.94 17.84
N LEU A 3 1.43 32.49 16.79
CA LEU A 3 0.19 31.96 16.24
C LEU A 3 0.51 30.56 15.70
N LEU A 4 0.26 29.54 16.52
CA LEU A 4 0.01 28.19 16.04
C LEU A 4 -1.19 28.31 15.11
N TYR A 5 -0.95 28.36 13.81
CA TYR A 5 -1.96 28.00 12.82
C TYR A 5 -2.30 26.54 13.09
N ILE A 6 -3.26 26.30 13.98
CA ILE A 6 -3.97 25.04 14.02
C ILE A 6 -4.79 25.07 12.74
N CYS A 7 -4.23 24.53 11.65
CA CYS A 7 -5.02 24.10 10.51
C CYS A 7 -6.00 23.08 11.10
N SER A 8 -7.23 23.51 11.36
CA SER A 8 -8.29 22.67 11.91
C SER A 8 -8.76 21.77 10.78
N SER A 9 -7.94 20.81 10.38
CA SER A 9 -8.34 19.80 9.42
C SER A 9 -9.53 19.04 10.01
N LYS A 10 -10.64 19.02 9.28
CA LYS A 10 -11.77 18.16 9.58
C LYS A 10 -11.37 16.72 9.30
N ILE A 11 -11.10 15.99 10.38
CA ILE A 11 -10.78 14.57 10.31
C ILE A 11 -12.07 13.79 10.19
N HIS A 12 -12.14 12.94 9.17
CA HIS A 12 -13.20 11.95 9.01
C HIS A 12 -12.62 10.55 9.18
N HIS A 13 -13.39 9.62 9.75
CA HIS A 13 -12.99 8.23 9.89
C HIS A 13 -13.77 7.35 8.91
N PHE A 14 -13.06 6.60 8.06
CA PHE A 14 -13.67 5.69 7.10
C PHE A 14 -14.18 4.43 7.80
N CYS A 15 -15.41 4.04 7.46
CA CYS A 15 -16.02 2.79 7.88
C CYS A 15 -16.19 1.88 6.66
N ASP A 16 -15.51 0.73 6.67
CA ASP A 16 -15.57 -0.30 5.63
C ASP A 16 -16.96 -0.95 5.50
N LEU A 17 -17.68 -1.11 6.62
CA LEU A 17 -19.03 -1.68 6.62
C LEU A 17 -20.09 -0.74 6.02
N CYS A 18 -19.90 0.57 6.15
CA CYS A 18 -20.80 1.58 5.58
C CYS A 18 -20.35 2.10 4.21
N ASN A 19 -19.08 1.87 3.86
CA ASN A 19 -18.41 2.44 2.69
C ASN A 19 -18.49 3.98 2.63
N LYS A 20 -18.35 4.64 3.78
CA LYS A 20 -18.40 6.10 3.96
C LYS A 20 -17.42 6.54 5.03
N ALA A 21 -17.07 7.82 5.01
CA ALA A 21 -16.32 8.46 6.09
C ALA A 21 -17.24 9.35 6.94
N PHE A 22 -16.95 9.50 8.23
CA PHE A 22 -17.78 10.27 9.16
C PHE A 22 -16.93 11.31 9.90
N GLU A 23 -17.41 12.55 10.01
CA GLU A 23 -16.69 13.66 10.67
C GLU A 23 -16.56 13.42 12.18
N GLY A 24 -15.33 13.45 12.69
CA GLY A 24 -15.06 13.17 14.09
C GLY A 24 -15.33 11.71 14.47
N GLY A 25 -15.50 11.45 15.77
CA GLY A 25 -15.67 10.09 16.30
C GLY A 25 -14.34 9.34 16.46
N LYS A 26 -14.41 8.00 16.42
CA LYS A 26 -13.23 7.12 16.49
C LYS A 26 -13.10 6.27 15.23
N ILE A 27 -11.89 5.75 15.02
CA ILE A 27 -11.66 4.73 13.99
C ILE A 27 -12.34 3.43 14.41
N ASP A 28 -12.97 2.76 13.44
CA ASP A 28 -13.69 1.49 13.63
C ASP A 28 -14.86 1.55 14.63
N ASP A 29 -15.64 2.64 14.60
CA ASP A 29 -16.71 2.91 15.58
C ASP A 29 -18.11 2.40 15.14
N HIS A 30 -18.20 1.52 14.14
CA HIS A 30 -19.50 1.02 13.66
C HIS A 30 -20.25 0.23 14.76
N PRO A 31 -21.58 0.43 14.94
CA PRO A 31 -22.49 1.30 14.18
C PRO A 31 -22.66 2.72 14.75
N ASN A 32 -21.84 3.13 15.73
CA ASN A 32 -21.98 4.36 16.52
C ASN A 32 -21.36 5.60 15.86
N HIS A 33 -21.49 5.73 14.55
CA HIS A 33 -20.92 6.87 13.84
C HIS A 33 -21.46 8.20 14.36
N HIS A 34 -20.61 9.22 14.32
CA HIS A 34 -20.93 10.57 14.75
C HIS A 34 -20.65 11.56 13.62
N GLY A 35 -21.28 12.74 13.68
CA GLY A 35 -21.05 13.81 12.72
C GLY A 35 -21.63 13.56 11.32
N ASP A 36 -21.30 14.47 10.41
CA ASP A 36 -21.74 14.41 9.02
C ASP A 36 -20.98 13.31 8.25
N SER A 37 -21.66 12.64 7.31
CA SER A 37 -21.04 11.63 6.46
C SER A 37 -20.51 12.22 5.15
N LEU A 38 -19.36 11.72 4.71
CA LEU A 38 -18.72 11.98 3.43
C LEU A 38 -18.68 10.70 2.59
N GLU A 39 -19.14 10.77 1.35
CA GLU A 39 -18.92 9.69 0.38
C GLU A 39 -17.42 9.57 0.08
N PHE A 40 -16.88 8.36 0.23
CA PHE A 40 -15.45 8.12 0.04
C PHE A 40 -15.21 6.83 -0.77
N PRO A 41 -15.54 6.86 -2.08
CA PRO A 41 -15.36 5.70 -2.95
C PRO A 41 -13.88 5.40 -3.22
N GLY A 42 -13.58 4.15 -3.58
CA GLY A 42 -12.23 3.75 -3.97
C GLY A 42 -11.40 3.09 -2.87
N ILE A 43 -12.03 2.70 -1.77
CA ILE A 43 -11.41 1.87 -0.73
C ILE A 43 -12.16 0.54 -0.65
N PHE A 44 -11.43 -0.56 -0.61
CA PHE A 44 -11.95 -1.88 -0.24
C PHE A 44 -11.05 -2.46 0.84
N ILE A 45 -11.65 -3.01 1.89
CA ILE A 45 -10.93 -3.67 2.99
C ILE A 45 -11.50 -5.07 3.17
N GLN A 46 -10.62 -6.06 3.15
CA GLN A 46 -10.93 -7.42 3.57
C GLN A 46 -10.19 -7.70 4.88
N ARG A 47 -10.95 -7.71 5.99
CA ARG A 47 -10.44 -8.12 7.30
C ARG A 47 -10.10 -9.61 7.29
N ASP A 48 -9.16 -10.02 8.15
CA ASP A 48 -8.72 -11.41 8.31
C ASP A 48 -8.42 -12.12 6.98
N PHE A 49 -7.75 -11.42 6.06
CA PHE A 49 -7.35 -11.95 4.75
C PHE A 49 -6.34 -13.10 4.88
N ILE A 50 -5.56 -13.08 5.96
CA ILE A 50 -4.69 -14.19 6.37
C ILE A 50 -4.97 -14.58 7.82
N SER A 51 -4.64 -15.82 8.15
CA SER A 51 -4.66 -16.32 9.53
C SER A 51 -3.45 -15.82 10.34
N PRO A 52 -3.50 -15.88 11.68
CA PRO A 52 -2.33 -15.61 12.54
C PRO A 52 -1.14 -16.53 12.24
N GLU A 53 -1.38 -17.78 11.86
CA GLU A 53 -0.34 -18.75 11.52
C GLU A 53 0.37 -18.34 10.22
N GLU A 54 -0.40 -17.96 9.20
CA GLU A 54 0.15 -17.44 7.93
C GLU A 54 0.92 -16.13 8.13
N GLU A 55 0.43 -15.24 9.00
CA GLU A 55 1.13 -14.01 9.38
C GLU A 55 2.52 -14.31 9.94
N LEU A 56 2.61 -15.29 10.84
CA LEU A 56 3.87 -15.72 11.43
C LEU A 56 4.84 -16.25 10.37
N GLU A 57 4.36 -17.14 9.49
CA GLU A 57 5.17 -17.74 8.42
C GLU A 57 5.66 -16.70 7.41
N ILE A 58 4.79 -15.77 7.00
CA ILE A 58 5.15 -14.67 6.09
C ILE A 58 6.20 -13.77 6.74
N CYS A 59 6.00 -13.38 8.00
CA CYS A 59 6.97 -12.55 8.73
C CYS A 59 8.32 -13.24 8.84
N GLN A 60 8.37 -14.54 9.15
CA GLN A 60 9.61 -15.31 9.20
C GLN A 60 10.36 -15.28 7.87
N GLN A 61 9.66 -15.44 6.74
CA GLN A 61 10.28 -15.37 5.41
C GLN A 61 10.76 -13.96 5.06
N ILE A 62 10.00 -12.92 5.41
CA ILE A 62 10.42 -11.51 5.23
C ILE A 62 11.74 -11.25 5.97
N TYR A 63 11.86 -11.69 7.23
CA TYR A 63 13.05 -11.44 8.04
C TYR A 63 14.29 -12.25 7.63
N GLN A 64 14.17 -13.23 6.73
CA GLN A 64 15.33 -13.91 6.15
C GLN A 64 16.08 -13.04 5.12
N SER A 65 15.43 -12.01 4.57
CA SER A 65 16.04 -11.07 3.64
C SER A 65 16.51 -9.80 4.36
N PRO A 66 17.67 -9.22 3.98
CA PRO A 66 18.12 -7.97 4.55
C PRO A 66 17.16 -6.83 4.17
N PHE A 67 16.96 -5.93 5.11
CA PHE A 67 16.25 -4.68 4.89
C PHE A 67 17.22 -3.55 4.50
N VAL A 68 16.73 -2.64 3.66
CA VAL A 68 17.40 -1.37 3.37
C VAL A 68 16.72 -0.25 4.17
N GLU A 69 17.51 0.57 4.85
CA GLU A 69 16.96 1.72 5.60
C GLU A 69 16.50 2.84 4.67
N SER A 70 15.43 3.53 5.07
CA SER A 70 14.94 4.75 4.43
C SER A 70 15.15 5.98 5.33
N GLN A 71 15.12 7.17 4.73
CA GLN A 71 15.20 8.44 5.46
C GLN A 71 13.98 8.69 6.37
N SER A 72 12.84 8.10 6.05
CA SER A 72 11.59 8.22 6.80
C SER A 72 11.47 7.26 7.99
N GLY A 73 12.60 6.76 8.51
CA GLY A 73 12.64 5.80 9.63
C GLY A 73 12.25 4.35 9.27
N ARG A 74 11.50 4.15 8.19
CA ARG A 74 11.09 2.84 7.67
C ARG A 74 12.29 2.02 7.17
N ARG A 75 12.11 0.71 7.16
CA ARG A 75 12.98 -0.24 6.47
C ARG A 75 12.22 -0.88 5.33
N LYS A 76 12.88 -1.20 4.21
CA LYS A 76 12.23 -1.73 3.02
C LYS A 76 12.94 -2.91 2.37
N GLN A 77 12.16 -3.73 1.67
CA GLN A 77 12.62 -4.74 0.73
C GLN A 77 11.80 -4.58 -0.56
N ASP A 78 12.49 -4.30 -1.66
CA ASP A 78 11.84 -4.07 -2.95
C ASP A 78 12.02 -5.32 -3.83
N TYR A 79 10.94 -5.79 -4.45
CA TYR A 79 10.89 -6.88 -5.42
C TYR A 79 10.16 -6.38 -6.65
N GLY A 80 10.90 -5.93 -7.66
CA GLY A 80 10.26 -5.35 -8.82
C GLY A 80 11.26 -4.81 -9.83
N PRO A 81 10.77 -4.34 -10.98
CA PRO A 81 11.59 -3.73 -12.01
C PRO A 81 12.30 -2.48 -11.51
N LYS A 82 13.42 -2.16 -12.15
CA LYS A 82 14.11 -0.89 -11.94
C LYS A 82 13.37 0.24 -12.66
N VAL A 83 12.74 1.10 -11.87
CA VAL A 83 12.02 2.28 -12.37
C VAL A 83 12.88 3.55 -12.26
N ASN A 84 12.93 4.33 -13.34
CA ASN A 84 13.45 5.69 -13.34
C ASN A 84 12.28 6.66 -13.50
N PHE A 85 11.77 7.15 -12.37
CA PHE A 85 10.60 8.02 -12.31
C PHE A 85 10.79 9.33 -13.10
N LYS A 86 11.95 9.98 -12.96
CA LYS A 86 12.25 11.25 -13.66
C LYS A 86 12.22 11.10 -15.19
N ARG A 87 12.72 9.99 -15.73
CA ARG A 87 12.78 9.73 -17.17
C ARG A 87 11.60 8.92 -17.70
N LYS A 88 10.65 8.52 -16.83
CA LYS A 88 9.55 7.60 -17.15
C LYS A 88 10.02 6.35 -17.91
N LYS A 89 11.06 5.69 -17.38
CA LYS A 89 11.63 4.47 -17.96
C LYS A 89 11.57 3.33 -16.95
N ILE A 90 11.25 2.14 -17.45
CA ILE A 90 11.22 0.89 -16.68
C ILE A 90 12.07 -0.16 -17.40
N LYS A 91 12.72 -1.03 -16.64
CA LYS A 91 13.43 -2.21 -17.14
C LYS A 91 13.51 -3.27 -16.06
N ALA A 92 13.61 -4.55 -16.43
CA ALA A 92 13.75 -5.65 -15.47
C ALA A 92 14.92 -5.40 -14.49
N GLY A 93 16.11 -5.05 -15.02
CA GLY A 93 17.27 -4.80 -14.17
C GLY A 93 17.68 -6.07 -13.40
N GLY A 94 17.74 -5.98 -12.06
CA GLY A 94 18.00 -7.13 -11.18
C GLY A 94 16.73 -7.85 -10.70
N PHE A 95 15.57 -7.58 -11.30
CA PHE A 95 14.32 -8.20 -10.93
C PHE A 95 14.31 -9.69 -11.31
N THR A 96 14.11 -10.54 -10.32
CA THR A 96 14.14 -12.01 -10.44
C THR A 96 12.78 -12.67 -10.16
N GLY A 97 11.77 -11.85 -9.88
CA GLY A 97 10.41 -12.27 -9.56
C GLY A 97 9.93 -11.72 -8.21
N LEU A 98 8.68 -12.02 -7.87
CA LEU A 98 8.14 -11.78 -6.53
C LEU A 98 8.66 -12.87 -5.56
N PRO A 99 8.69 -12.64 -4.24
CA PRO A 99 9.16 -13.67 -3.30
C PRO A 99 8.18 -14.84 -3.23
N ASN A 100 8.71 -16.02 -2.87
CA ASN A 100 7.95 -17.28 -2.93
C ASN A 100 6.66 -17.28 -2.10
N PHE A 101 6.68 -16.73 -0.88
CA PHE A 101 5.49 -16.64 -0.02
C PHE A 101 4.32 -15.89 -0.68
N SER A 102 4.61 -14.96 -1.59
CA SER A 102 3.60 -14.17 -2.28
C SER A 102 2.79 -14.99 -3.27
N LYS A 103 3.24 -16.19 -3.65
CA LYS A 103 2.49 -17.09 -4.53
C LYS A 103 1.14 -17.49 -3.93
N MET A 104 1.10 -17.75 -2.62
CA MET A 104 -0.14 -18.06 -1.91
C MET A 104 -1.05 -16.82 -1.86
N LEU A 105 -0.48 -15.65 -1.52
CA LEU A 105 -1.22 -14.39 -1.46
C LEU A 105 -1.84 -14.04 -2.82
N TYR A 106 -1.06 -14.13 -3.90
CA TYR A 106 -1.53 -13.93 -5.27
C TYR A 106 -2.70 -14.84 -5.61
N LYS A 107 -2.60 -16.15 -5.36
CA LYS A 107 -3.70 -17.10 -5.58
C LYS A 107 -4.96 -16.74 -4.79
N ARG A 108 -4.80 -16.27 -3.54
CA ARG A 108 -5.93 -15.83 -2.71
C ARG A 108 -6.53 -14.52 -3.21
N MET A 109 -5.73 -13.57 -3.68
CA MET A 109 -6.24 -12.33 -4.29
C MET A 109 -7.14 -12.64 -5.49
N LYS A 110 -6.85 -13.68 -6.27
CA LYS A 110 -7.68 -14.10 -7.41
C LYS A 110 -9.10 -14.55 -7.02
N SER A 111 -9.36 -14.89 -5.75
CA SER A 111 -10.71 -15.19 -5.27
C SER A 111 -11.46 -13.95 -4.73
N VAL A 112 -10.84 -12.78 -4.75
CA VAL A 112 -11.47 -11.50 -4.37
C VAL A 112 -11.94 -10.80 -5.64
N ASP A 113 -13.23 -10.48 -5.74
CA ASP A 113 -13.84 -10.01 -6.99
C ASP A 113 -13.12 -8.81 -7.64
N ILE A 114 -12.68 -7.83 -6.83
CA ILE A 114 -11.97 -6.63 -7.30
C ILE A 114 -10.52 -6.92 -7.78
N LEU A 115 -9.98 -8.09 -7.44
CA LEU A 115 -8.61 -8.51 -7.72
C LEU A 115 -8.50 -9.75 -8.63
N LYS A 116 -9.62 -10.26 -9.16
CA LYS A 116 -9.64 -11.46 -10.02
C LYS A 116 -8.70 -11.36 -11.22
N ASP A 117 -8.53 -10.17 -11.77
CA ASP A 117 -7.67 -9.82 -12.91
C ASP A 117 -6.48 -8.94 -12.51
N PHE A 118 -6.19 -8.82 -11.21
CA PHE A 118 -5.01 -8.09 -10.72
C PHE A 118 -3.75 -8.90 -10.97
N GLU A 119 -2.77 -8.31 -11.66
CA GLU A 119 -1.50 -8.95 -12.02
C GLU A 119 -0.31 -8.13 -11.50
N PRO A 120 0.25 -8.49 -10.33
CA PRO A 120 1.31 -7.71 -9.71
C PRO A 120 2.66 -7.93 -10.41
N VAL A 121 3.37 -6.84 -10.68
CA VAL A 121 4.74 -6.84 -11.21
C VAL A 121 5.77 -6.32 -10.21
N GLU A 122 5.29 -5.80 -9.08
CA GLU A 122 6.10 -5.22 -8.04
C GLU A 122 5.50 -5.53 -6.68
N GLN A 123 6.38 -5.78 -5.72
CA GLN A 123 6.08 -5.91 -4.30
C GLN A 123 7.12 -5.16 -3.47
N CYS A 124 6.64 -4.34 -2.55
CA CYS A 124 7.46 -3.66 -1.55
C CYS A 124 7.03 -4.11 -0.15
N ASN A 125 7.96 -4.70 0.61
CA ASN A 125 7.76 -4.93 2.04
C ASN A 125 8.31 -3.72 2.80
N LEU A 126 7.49 -3.09 3.63
CA LEU A 126 7.84 -1.92 4.44
C LEU A 126 7.66 -2.24 5.92
N GLU A 127 8.72 -2.10 6.71
CA GLU A 127 8.65 -2.17 8.16
C GLU A 127 8.64 -0.76 8.77
N TYR A 128 7.71 -0.58 9.70
CA TYR A 128 7.55 0.62 10.49
C TYR A 128 7.77 0.26 11.94
N VAL A 129 8.61 1.05 12.62
CA VAL A 129 8.84 0.94 14.07
C VAL A 129 8.77 2.33 14.73
N PRO A 130 8.10 2.47 15.90
CA PRO A 130 7.96 3.76 16.58
C PRO A 130 9.31 4.40 16.93
N GLU A 131 10.29 3.59 17.33
CA GLU A 131 11.60 4.04 17.83
C GLU A 131 12.43 4.78 16.76
N ARG A 132 12.10 4.56 15.48
CA ARG A 132 12.73 5.25 14.35
C ARG A 132 11.92 6.42 13.81
N GLY A 133 10.79 6.75 14.46
CA GLY A 133 9.85 7.77 13.95
C GLY A 133 9.30 7.41 12.57
N SER A 134 9.10 6.10 12.32
CA SER A 134 8.71 5.59 11.01
C SER A 134 7.41 6.24 10.54
N SER A 135 7.41 6.76 9.32
CA SER A 135 6.26 7.43 8.72
C SER A 135 6.38 7.40 7.20
N ILE A 136 5.34 7.84 6.51
CA ILE A 136 5.37 8.10 5.07
C ILE A 136 4.57 9.37 4.81
N ASP A 137 5.22 10.35 4.20
CA ASP A 137 4.57 11.62 3.86
C ASP A 137 3.45 11.39 2.83
N PRO A 138 2.39 12.22 2.85
CA PRO A 138 1.32 12.15 1.85
C PRO A 138 1.88 12.24 0.43
N HIS A 139 1.51 11.26 -0.41
CA HIS A 139 1.97 11.18 -1.80
C HIS A 139 0.97 10.42 -2.68
N PHE A 140 1.19 10.47 -3.99
CA PHE A 140 0.64 9.54 -4.96
C PHE A 140 1.73 8.56 -5.38
N ASP A 141 1.40 7.30 -5.71
CA ASP A 141 2.35 6.54 -6.53
C ASP A 141 2.22 6.96 -8.00
N ASP A 142 3.32 6.90 -8.73
CA ASP A 142 3.40 7.30 -10.14
C ASP A 142 2.37 6.62 -11.06
N PHE A 143 1.41 7.40 -11.55
CA PHE A 143 0.33 6.95 -12.45
C PHE A 143 0.81 6.48 -13.83
N TRP A 144 1.99 6.92 -14.27
CA TRP A 144 2.51 6.50 -15.58
C TRP A 144 2.94 5.04 -15.59
N VAL A 145 3.31 4.48 -14.44
CA VAL A 145 3.86 3.12 -14.35
C VAL A 145 2.93 2.18 -13.57
N TRP A 146 2.26 2.67 -12.53
CA TRP A 146 1.41 1.84 -11.69
C TRP A 146 -0.05 1.99 -12.07
N GLY A 147 -0.73 0.86 -12.16
CA GLY A 147 -2.12 0.77 -12.60
C GLY A 147 -3.13 1.23 -11.56
N GLU A 148 -4.36 0.77 -11.78
CA GLU A 148 -5.56 1.24 -11.09
C GLU A 148 -5.56 0.86 -9.62
N ARG A 149 -5.13 -0.37 -9.30
CA ARG A 149 -5.23 -0.91 -7.94
C ARG A 149 -3.88 -0.87 -7.25
N LEU A 150 -3.84 -0.22 -6.09
CA LEU A 150 -2.80 -0.45 -5.10
C LEU A 150 -3.30 -1.44 -4.05
N VAL A 151 -2.60 -2.55 -3.88
CA VAL A 151 -3.02 -3.60 -2.94
C VAL A 151 -2.01 -3.67 -1.80
N THR A 152 -2.44 -3.57 -0.54
CA THR A 152 -1.56 -3.71 0.61
C THR A 152 -2.09 -4.72 1.60
N LEU A 153 -1.26 -5.70 1.98
CA LEU A 153 -1.49 -6.58 3.13
C LEU A 153 -0.81 -5.99 4.37
N ASN A 154 -1.56 -5.82 5.45
CA ASN A 154 -1.07 -5.28 6.72
C ASN A 154 -0.77 -6.42 7.70
N LEU A 155 0.36 -6.31 8.42
CA LEU A 155 0.86 -7.32 9.35
C LEU A 155 1.41 -6.66 10.63
N GLY A 156 1.45 -7.42 11.72
CA GLY A 156 2.00 -7.07 13.03
C GLY A 156 1.08 -6.20 13.89
N SER A 157 0.66 -5.04 13.41
CA SER A 157 -0.23 -4.16 14.18
C SER A 157 -1.06 -3.23 13.31
N ASP A 158 -2.22 -2.86 13.87
CA ASP A 158 -3.11 -1.87 13.28
C ASP A 158 -2.44 -0.49 13.16
N THR A 159 -2.87 0.28 12.17
CA THR A 159 -2.52 1.71 12.03
C THR A 159 -3.59 2.45 11.22
N VAL A 160 -3.29 3.67 10.77
CA VAL A 160 -4.18 4.54 10.02
C VAL A 160 -3.51 4.99 8.73
N LEU A 161 -4.18 4.81 7.61
CA LEU A 161 -3.83 5.46 6.35
C LEU A 161 -4.56 6.79 6.28
N CYS A 162 -3.80 7.88 6.23
CA CYS A 162 -4.33 9.23 6.14
C CYS A 162 -4.42 9.64 4.67
N MET A 163 -5.64 9.91 4.22
CA MET A 163 -5.96 10.37 2.87
C MET A 163 -6.18 11.88 2.91
N THR A 164 -5.47 12.65 2.08
CA THR A 164 -5.59 14.10 1.98
C THR A 164 -5.64 14.56 0.52
N LEU A 165 -6.25 15.72 0.24
CA LEU A 165 -6.22 16.30 -1.11
C LEU A 165 -4.92 17.09 -1.30
N SER A 166 -4.38 17.09 -2.52
CA SER A 166 -3.16 17.84 -2.86
C SER A 166 -3.33 19.36 -2.77
N GLU A 167 -4.54 19.85 -3.08
CA GLU A 167 -4.84 21.29 -3.14
C GLU A 167 -5.61 21.79 -1.91
N ASN A 168 -6.07 20.89 -1.03
CA ASN A 168 -6.85 21.23 0.15
C ASN A 168 -6.57 20.28 1.33
N SER A 169 -5.77 20.72 2.30
CA SER A 169 -5.46 19.94 3.50
C SER A 169 -6.51 20.06 4.62
N ASP A 170 -7.59 20.82 4.41
CA ASP A 170 -8.59 21.08 5.45
C ASP A 170 -9.52 19.88 5.68
N VAL A 171 -9.49 18.87 4.80
CA VAL A 171 -10.21 17.60 4.98
C VAL A 171 -9.22 16.45 4.90
N SER A 172 -9.23 15.59 5.92
CA SER A 172 -8.54 14.31 5.90
C SER A 172 -9.51 13.16 6.14
N VAL A 173 -9.26 12.05 5.48
CA VAL A 173 -9.99 10.80 5.71
C VAL A 173 -9.01 9.75 6.24
N HIS A 174 -9.29 9.27 7.45
CA HIS A 174 -8.47 8.31 8.16
C HIS A 174 -9.07 6.93 7.95
N VAL A 175 -8.37 6.11 7.16
CA VAL A 175 -8.77 4.75 6.82
C VAL A 175 -8.06 3.76 7.77
N PRO A 176 -8.79 2.88 8.48
CA PRO A 176 -8.16 1.87 9.31
C PRO A 176 -7.36 0.89 8.46
N LEU A 177 -6.14 0.59 8.91
CA LEU A 177 -5.33 -0.52 8.40
C LEU A 177 -5.27 -1.57 9.50
N PHE A 178 -6.17 -2.56 9.46
CA PHE A 178 -6.23 -3.63 10.45
C PHE A 178 -5.12 -4.65 10.25
N ASN A 179 -4.66 -5.27 11.33
CA ASN A 179 -3.73 -6.37 11.24
C ASN A 179 -4.35 -7.54 10.46
N ARG A 180 -3.53 -8.23 9.66
CA ARG A 180 -3.92 -9.33 8.76
C ARG A 180 -4.96 -8.97 7.70
N SER A 181 -5.23 -7.68 7.48
CA SER A 181 -6.19 -7.24 6.47
C SER A 181 -5.53 -6.90 5.15
N LEU A 182 -6.27 -7.13 4.07
CA LEU A 182 -5.96 -6.61 2.74
C LEU A 182 -6.72 -5.31 2.52
N ILE A 183 -6.05 -4.28 2.03
CA ILE A 183 -6.68 -3.05 1.53
C ILE A 183 -6.38 -2.88 0.04
N VAL A 184 -7.39 -2.43 -0.72
CA VAL A 184 -7.25 -2.00 -2.10
C VAL A 184 -7.63 -0.52 -2.17
N VAL A 185 -6.68 0.30 -2.64
CA VAL A 185 -6.90 1.72 -2.95
C VAL A 185 -7.00 1.84 -4.47
N TYR A 186 -8.15 2.32 -4.95
CA TYR A 186 -8.50 2.41 -6.36
C TYR A 186 -9.41 3.62 -6.61
N GLY A 187 -9.75 3.88 -7.87
CA GLY A 187 -10.70 4.91 -8.27
C GLY A 187 -10.37 6.30 -7.71
N PRO A 188 -11.37 7.06 -7.22
CA PRO A 188 -11.14 8.38 -6.66
C PRO A 188 -10.09 8.42 -5.54
N ALA A 189 -10.09 7.46 -4.62
CA ALA A 189 -9.11 7.39 -3.54
C ALA A 189 -7.66 7.22 -4.05
N ARG A 190 -7.46 6.56 -5.20
CA ARG A 190 -6.15 6.39 -5.84
C ARG A 190 -5.68 7.65 -6.57
N HIS A 191 -6.58 8.30 -7.29
CA HIS A 191 -6.22 9.34 -8.28
C HIS A 191 -6.38 10.77 -7.78
N ILE A 192 -7.17 10.99 -6.72
CA ILE A 192 -7.50 12.32 -6.20
C ILE A 192 -6.87 12.56 -4.82
N TRP A 193 -6.72 11.49 -4.03
CA TRP A 193 -6.24 11.57 -2.65
C TRP A 193 -4.80 11.09 -2.54
N MET A 194 -3.96 11.93 -1.94
CA MET A 194 -2.65 11.53 -1.46
C MET A 194 -2.82 10.64 -0.24
N HIS A 195 -1.98 9.62 -0.11
CA HIS A 195 -1.99 8.71 1.03
C HIS A 195 -0.68 8.81 1.80
N GLY A 196 -0.79 8.76 3.13
CA GLY A 196 0.34 8.87 4.06
C GLY A 196 0.06 8.12 5.35
N ILE A 197 1.09 7.95 6.18
CA ILE A 197 0.96 7.44 7.55
C ILE A 197 1.80 8.33 8.45
N HIS A 198 1.13 9.00 9.39
CA HIS A 198 1.81 9.86 10.36
C HIS A 198 2.54 9.03 11.41
N ARG A 199 3.63 9.60 11.95
CA ARG A 199 4.50 8.92 12.92
C ARG A 199 3.75 8.52 14.19
N GLU A 200 2.82 9.35 14.64
CA GLU A 200 1.97 9.15 15.81
C GLU A 200 1.00 7.98 15.65
N ASN A 201 0.68 7.59 14.41
CA ASN A 201 -0.15 6.41 14.14
C ASN A 201 0.66 5.10 14.12
N ILE A 202 1.99 5.17 14.20
CA ILE A 202 2.88 4.01 14.38
C ILE A 202 3.14 3.82 15.88
N THR A 203 2.26 3.07 16.54
CA THR A 203 2.35 2.81 18.00
C THR A 203 3.07 1.51 18.34
N ARG A 204 3.15 0.59 17.38
CA ARG A 204 3.88 -0.69 17.47
C ARG A 204 4.53 -1.01 16.13
N LYS A 205 5.40 -2.02 16.14
CA LYS A 205 5.99 -2.55 14.91
C LYS A 205 4.88 -3.09 14.00
N ARG A 206 4.88 -2.64 12.74
CA ARG A 206 4.05 -3.20 11.67
C ARG A 206 4.84 -3.43 10.40
N LEU A 207 4.35 -4.37 9.61
CA LEU A 207 4.81 -4.63 8.25
C LEU A 207 3.66 -4.35 7.28
N ALA A 208 4.01 -3.81 6.12
CA ALA A 208 3.10 -3.66 4.99
C ALA A 208 3.71 -4.36 3.78
N ILE A 209 2.92 -5.17 3.08
CA ILE A 209 3.30 -5.76 1.80
C ILE A 209 2.43 -5.11 0.74
N THR A 210 3.01 -4.19 -0.02
CA THR A 210 2.30 -3.47 -1.08
C THR A 210 2.63 -4.10 -2.42
N PHE A 211 1.60 -4.42 -3.21
CA PHE A 211 1.68 -4.95 -4.57
C PHE A 211 1.18 -3.92 -5.56
N ARG A 212 1.82 -3.85 -6.72
CA ARG A 212 1.42 -2.97 -7.82
C ARG A 212 1.38 -3.71 -9.15
N GLU A 213 0.33 -3.46 -9.91
CA GLU A 213 0.20 -3.84 -11.32
C GLU A 213 0.70 -2.69 -12.21
N LEU A 214 1.04 -3.00 -13.47
CA LEU A 214 1.43 -1.96 -14.43
C LEU A 214 0.22 -1.16 -14.93
N SER A 215 0.46 0.11 -15.26
CA SER A 215 -0.51 0.98 -15.93
C SER A 215 -0.91 0.44 -17.30
N ALA A 216 -2.02 0.95 -17.84
CA ALA A 216 -2.56 0.55 -19.14
C ALA A 216 -1.55 0.68 -20.31
N GLU A 217 -0.51 1.51 -20.17
CA GLU A 217 0.57 1.65 -21.15
C GLU A 217 1.31 0.31 -21.41
N PHE A 218 1.37 -0.56 -20.40
CA PHE A 218 2.10 -1.82 -20.41
C PHE A 218 1.21 -3.07 -20.46
N GLN A 219 -0.11 -2.88 -20.44
CA GLN A 219 -1.09 -3.96 -20.46
C GLN A 219 -1.46 -4.32 -21.92
N PRO A 220 -2.23 -5.41 -22.17
CA PRO A 220 -2.67 -5.76 -23.52
C PRO A 220 -3.34 -4.58 -24.26
N GLY A 221 -2.85 -4.27 -25.47
CA GLY A 221 -3.25 -3.11 -26.27
C GLY A 221 -2.47 -1.82 -25.99
N GLY A 222 -1.60 -1.81 -24.98
CA GLY A 222 -0.71 -0.70 -24.66
C GLY A 222 0.51 -0.63 -25.60
N ASN A 223 1.11 0.55 -25.75
CA ASN A 223 2.29 0.75 -26.60
C ASN A 223 3.58 0.14 -26.02
N LYS A 224 3.57 -0.34 -24.77
CA LYS A 224 4.65 -1.06 -24.09
C LYS A 224 4.21 -2.44 -23.58
N GLU A 225 3.20 -3.03 -24.22
CA GLU A 225 2.68 -4.35 -23.88
C GLU A 225 3.78 -5.41 -23.79
N THR A 226 4.69 -5.45 -24.77
CA THR A 226 5.80 -6.43 -24.77
C THR A 226 6.69 -6.27 -23.53
N GLU A 227 7.07 -5.05 -23.16
CA GLU A 227 7.83 -4.79 -21.95
C GLU A 227 7.04 -5.18 -20.69
N GLY A 228 5.74 -4.90 -20.66
CA GLY A 228 4.88 -5.25 -19.54
C GLY A 228 4.73 -6.75 -19.34
N GLN A 229 4.47 -7.49 -20.42
CA GLN A 229 4.34 -8.94 -20.39
C GLN A 229 5.65 -9.61 -19.92
N ASN A 230 6.80 -9.16 -20.42
CA ASN A 230 8.09 -9.68 -19.97
C ASN A 230 8.32 -9.47 -18.45
N LEU A 231 7.90 -8.32 -17.90
CA LEU A 231 8.01 -8.05 -16.46
C LEU A 231 7.06 -8.91 -15.65
N LEU A 232 5.85 -9.14 -16.15
CA LEU A 232 4.85 -9.99 -15.52
C LEU A 232 5.31 -11.46 -15.50
N ASP A 233 5.85 -11.96 -16.61
CA ASP A 233 6.41 -13.31 -16.70
C ASP A 233 7.51 -13.54 -15.66
N ILE A 234 8.39 -12.54 -15.45
CA ILE A 234 9.40 -12.57 -14.38
C ILE A 234 8.72 -12.53 -13.01
N ALA A 235 7.77 -11.62 -12.78
CA ALA A 235 7.11 -11.45 -11.49
C ALA A 235 6.47 -12.76 -10.98
N LEU A 236 5.79 -13.47 -11.88
CA LEU A 236 5.01 -14.67 -11.57
C LEU A 236 5.83 -15.97 -11.55
N THR A 237 7.16 -15.93 -11.67
CA THR A 237 8.02 -17.07 -11.31
C THR A 237 7.96 -17.35 -9.80
N PHE A 238 7.78 -16.30 -9.01
CA PHE A 238 7.88 -16.30 -7.54
C PHE A 238 9.25 -16.76 -7.01
N GLU A 239 10.32 -16.52 -7.78
CA GLU A 239 11.71 -16.84 -7.44
C GLU A 239 12.51 -15.60 -6.97
N GLY A 240 11.79 -14.56 -6.56
CA GLY A 240 12.32 -13.24 -6.27
C GLY A 240 13.28 -13.17 -5.10
N ILE A 241 14.39 -12.48 -5.32
CA ILE A 241 15.32 -12.02 -4.28
C ILE A 241 15.15 -10.50 -4.13
N SER A 242 15.12 -10.01 -2.89
CA SER A 242 15.01 -8.56 -2.62
C SER A 242 16.18 -7.82 -3.26
N ILE A 243 15.89 -6.75 -4.01
CA ILE A 243 16.89 -5.96 -4.75
C ILE A 243 17.99 -5.42 -3.82
N GLY A 244 17.67 -5.10 -2.57
CA GLY A 244 18.64 -4.66 -1.56
C GLY A 244 19.63 -5.73 -1.12
N SER A 245 19.35 -7.01 -1.40
CA SER A 245 20.22 -8.15 -1.10
C SER A 245 21.26 -8.40 -2.18
N LEU A 246 21.03 -7.86 -3.38
CA LEU A 246 21.98 -7.91 -4.48
C LEU A 246 23.11 -6.94 -4.14
N LYS A 247 24.20 -7.45 -3.56
CA LYS A 247 25.48 -6.74 -3.54
C LYS A 247 25.86 -6.50 -5.02
N LEU A 248 25.65 -5.27 -5.50
CA LEU A 248 26.33 -4.79 -6.70
C LEU A 248 27.78 -4.48 -6.35
#